data_AF-A0A7S1UP91-F1
#
_entry.id   AF-A0A7S1UP91-F1
#
_cell.length_a   1.000
_cell.length_b   1.000
_cell.length_c   1.000
_cell.angle_alpha   90.00
_cell.angle_beta   90.00
_cell.angle_gamma   90.00
#
_symmetry.space_group_name_H-M   'P 1'
#
loop_
_entity.id
_entity.type
_entity.pdbx_description
1 polymer ?
#
loop_
_entity_poly.entity_id
_entity_poly.type
_entity_poly.pdbx_seq_one_letter_code
_entity_poly.pdbx_strand_id
1 'polypeptide(L)'
;GGGGGKTGTSQMESAKVDYRNNSGERVEDMKDKRWYSTMIKLPDGRVVSSGGKISIAPEIYSEESGWEMLPGAESNELFGSSEKRWFYPRQWISPIGSVFGLSVEKVMMCLPAVFTLSCFPLFAIPHSVVSSPSFMK
;
A
#
# COMPACT_ATOMS: atom_id res chain seq x y z
N GLY A 1 -10.36 1.67 -4.84
CA GLY A 1 -10.76 1.74 -6.25
C GLY A 1 -10.49 0.43 -6.98
N GLY A 2 -10.83 0.38 -8.28
CA GLY A 2 -10.64 -0.76 -9.18
C GLY A 2 -11.89 -1.23 -9.97
N GLY A 3 -13.09 -0.68 -9.74
CA GLY A 3 -14.33 -1.28 -10.25
C GLY A 3 -15.16 -0.49 -11.26
N GLY A 4 -14.89 0.80 -11.46
CA GLY A 4 -15.94 1.75 -11.88
C GLY A 4 -16.61 1.60 -13.26
N GLY A 5 -16.02 0.86 -14.20
CA GLY A 5 -16.56 0.80 -15.57
C GLY A 5 -17.90 0.08 -15.71
N LYS A 6 -18.26 -0.81 -14.77
CA LYS A 6 -19.46 -1.66 -14.86
C LYS A 6 -20.51 -1.40 -13.77
N THR A 7 -20.14 -0.71 -12.70
CA THR A 7 -20.96 -0.47 -11.51
C THR A 7 -21.58 0.93 -11.46
N GLY A 8 -21.25 1.79 -12.44
CA GLY A 8 -21.67 3.21 -12.43
C GLY A 8 -20.94 4.06 -11.39
N THR A 9 -19.94 3.50 -10.73
CA THR A 9 -19.13 4.17 -9.70
C THR A 9 -17.77 4.59 -10.26
N SER A 10 -17.05 5.43 -9.54
CA SER A 10 -15.71 5.88 -9.95
C SER A 10 -14.70 4.73 -9.92
N GLN A 11 -13.73 4.71 -10.84
CA GLN A 11 -12.60 3.76 -10.75
C GLN A 11 -11.72 4.01 -9.52
N MET A 12 -11.86 5.18 -8.89
CA MET A 12 -11.16 5.60 -7.68
C MET A 12 -12.01 5.42 -6.42
N GLU A 13 -13.15 4.74 -6.53
CA GLU A 13 -14.07 4.55 -5.40
C GLU A 13 -13.41 3.98 -4.16
N SER A 14 -13.84 4.46 -3.01
CA SER A 14 -13.52 3.85 -1.73
C SER A 14 -14.75 3.83 -0.83
N ALA A 15 -14.72 2.93 0.16
CA ALA A 15 -15.81 2.72 1.09
C ALA A 15 -15.25 2.31 2.44
N LYS A 16 -15.97 2.68 3.48
CA LYS A 16 -15.75 2.27 4.85
C LYS A 16 -16.84 1.28 5.23
N VAL A 17 -16.45 0.21 5.92
CA VAL A 17 -17.36 -0.87 6.33
C VAL A 17 -17.32 -0.96 7.84
N ASP A 18 -18.49 -0.87 8.47
CA ASP A 18 -18.67 -1.17 9.89
C ASP A 18 -19.27 -2.57 10.04
N TYR A 19 -18.48 -3.47 10.62
CA TYR A 19 -18.87 -4.85 10.83
C TYR A 19 -19.91 -5.02 11.94
N ARG A 20 -20.05 -4.04 12.85
CA ARG A 20 -20.92 -4.16 14.02
C ARG A 20 -22.40 -4.07 13.68
N ASN A 21 -22.72 -3.29 12.65
CA ASN A 21 -24.07 -3.04 12.17
C ASN A 21 -24.27 -3.53 10.72
N ASN A 22 -23.27 -4.23 10.16
CA ASN A 22 -23.28 -4.71 8.78
C ASN A 22 -23.61 -3.60 7.76
N SER A 23 -22.95 -2.45 7.90
CA SER A 23 -23.14 -1.30 7.02
C SER A 23 -21.87 -0.95 6.26
N GLY A 24 -22.06 -0.39 5.06
CA GLY A 24 -20.99 0.18 4.26
C GLY A 24 -21.39 1.56 3.80
N GLU A 25 -20.50 2.53 3.97
CA GLU A 25 -20.66 3.89 3.49
C GLU A 25 -19.58 4.21 2.46
N ARG A 26 -19.98 4.91 1.39
CA ARG A 26 -19.04 5.45 0.43
C ARG A 26 -18.35 6.66 1.07
N VAL A 27 -17.03 6.68 1.00
CA VAL A 27 -16.23 7.84 1.40
C VAL A 27 -15.62 8.47 0.14
N GLU A 28 -14.79 9.50 0.33
CA GLU A 28 -14.14 10.22 -0.75
C GLU A 28 -13.44 9.27 -1.73
N ASP A 29 -13.41 9.66 -3.00
CA ASP A 29 -12.61 8.94 -3.98
C ASP A 29 -11.12 9.05 -3.64
N MET A 30 -10.42 7.94 -3.87
CA MET A 30 -8.97 7.89 -3.91
C MET A 30 -8.44 8.92 -4.91
N LYS A 31 -7.19 9.34 -4.74
CA LYS A 31 -6.57 10.29 -5.67
C LYS A 31 -6.04 9.64 -6.93
N ASP A 32 -5.82 8.33 -6.90
CA ASP A 32 -5.44 7.55 -8.07
C ASP A 32 -6.18 6.21 -8.15
N LYS A 33 -6.26 5.69 -9.37
CA LYS A 33 -6.86 4.38 -9.63
C LYS A 33 -5.87 3.31 -9.21
N ARG A 34 -6.36 2.34 -8.45
CA ARG A 34 -5.55 1.22 -7.97
C ARG A 34 -6.31 -0.08 -8.12
N TRP A 35 -5.61 -1.11 -8.57
CA TRP A 35 -6.05 -2.50 -8.50
C TRP A 35 -5.01 -3.30 -7.77
N TYR A 36 -5.41 -4.11 -6.79
CA TYR A 36 -4.48 -4.99 -6.04
C TYR A 36 -3.47 -4.22 -5.16
N SER A 37 -3.89 -3.09 -4.57
CA SER A 37 -3.10 -2.39 -3.57
C SER A 37 -3.13 -3.10 -2.21
N THR A 38 -2.18 -2.75 -1.34
CA THR A 38 -2.18 -3.13 0.07
C THR A 38 -2.58 -1.93 0.92
N MET A 39 -3.44 -2.15 1.92
CA MET A 39 -3.82 -1.13 2.91
C MET A 39 -3.30 -1.49 4.29
N ILE A 40 -2.76 -0.50 5.00
CA ILE A 40 -2.23 -0.62 6.36
C ILE A 40 -2.82 0.51 7.23
N LYS A 41 -3.40 0.14 8.38
CA LYS A 41 -3.96 1.10 9.34
C LYS A 41 -2.90 1.54 10.35
N LEU A 42 -2.55 2.81 10.36
CA LEU A 42 -1.57 3.42 11.25
C LEU A 42 -2.09 3.54 12.70
N PRO A 43 -1.20 3.67 13.71
CA PRO A 43 -1.60 3.83 15.11
C PRO A 43 -2.45 5.08 15.39
N ASP A 44 -2.31 6.12 14.58
CA ASP A 44 -3.09 7.36 14.66
C ASP A 44 -4.47 7.26 13.97
N GLY A 45 -4.83 6.08 13.45
CA GLY A 45 -6.11 5.81 12.82
C GLY A 45 -6.15 6.05 11.32
N ARG A 46 -5.14 6.71 10.74
CA ARG A 46 -5.05 6.90 9.28
C ARG A 46 -4.79 5.58 8.56
N VAL A 47 -5.09 5.52 7.27
CA VAL A 47 -4.88 4.31 6.45
C VAL A 47 -4.00 4.64 5.27
N VAL A 48 -2.88 3.94 5.11
CA VAL A 48 -2.03 4.07 3.92
C VAL A 48 -2.40 2.99 2.91
N SER A 49 -2.61 3.38 1.65
CA SER A 49 -2.73 2.48 0.51
C SER A 49 -1.50 2.59 -0.37
N SER A 50 -0.82 1.48 -0.62
CA SER A 50 0.39 1.44 -1.45
C SER A 50 0.32 0.38 -2.55
N GLY A 51 1.13 0.60 -3.59
CA GLY A 51 1.08 -0.20 -4.81
C GLY A 51 -0.24 -0.05 -5.56
N GLY A 52 -0.64 -1.14 -6.21
CA GLY A 52 -1.78 -1.19 -7.10
C GLY A 52 -1.41 -0.85 -8.54
N LYS A 53 -2.00 -1.57 -9.49
CA LYS A 53 -1.75 -1.35 -10.92
C LYS A 53 -2.02 0.11 -11.29
N ILE A 54 -1.15 0.69 -12.11
CA ILE A 54 -1.16 2.08 -12.64
C ILE A 54 -0.51 3.12 -11.71
N SER A 55 -0.63 2.99 -10.39
CA SER A 55 -0.11 4.00 -9.45
C SER A 55 1.19 3.57 -8.77
N ILE A 56 2.18 4.46 -8.78
CA ILE A 56 3.49 4.24 -8.10
C ILE A 56 3.70 5.11 -6.87
N ALA A 57 2.80 6.06 -6.62
CA ALA A 57 2.80 6.91 -5.43
C ALA A 57 1.76 6.36 -4.44
N PRO A 58 2.10 6.09 -3.18
CA PRO A 58 1.10 5.76 -2.15
C PRO A 58 0.17 6.94 -1.86
N GLU A 59 -0.94 6.64 -1.18
CA GLU A 59 -1.86 7.66 -0.66
C GLU A 59 -2.31 7.30 0.76
N ILE A 60 -2.72 8.30 1.53
CA ILE A 60 -3.15 8.17 2.91
C ILE A 60 -4.58 8.67 3.06
N TYR A 61 -5.40 7.94 3.80
CA TYR A 61 -6.75 8.33 4.16
C TYR A 61 -6.79 8.79 5.62
N SER A 62 -7.47 9.91 5.86
CA SER A 62 -7.92 10.33 7.18
C SER A 62 -9.40 10.70 7.15
N GLU A 63 -10.08 10.63 8.29
CA GLU A 63 -11.49 11.03 8.39
C GLU A 63 -11.66 12.56 8.23
N GLU A 64 -10.61 13.35 8.47
CA GLU A 64 -10.67 14.81 8.40
C GLU A 64 -10.45 15.35 6.98
N SER A 65 -9.52 14.73 6.23
CA SER A 65 -9.08 15.21 4.91
C SER A 65 -9.45 14.28 3.75
N GLY A 66 -9.97 13.08 4.03
CA GLY A 66 -10.16 12.05 3.02
C GLY A 66 -8.82 11.50 2.51
N TRP A 67 -8.76 11.15 1.22
CA TRP A 67 -7.55 10.64 0.58
C TRP A 67 -6.58 11.76 0.18
N GLU A 68 -5.30 11.57 0.46
CA GLU A 68 -4.22 12.48 0.10
C GLU A 68 -3.04 11.70 -0.50
N MET A 69 -2.47 12.20 -1.60
CA MET A 69 -1.29 11.59 -2.22
C MET A 69 -0.05 11.78 -1.34
N LEU A 70 0.85 10.79 -1.37
CA LEU A 70 2.15 10.84 -0.70
C LEU A 70 3.26 10.88 -1.77
N PRO A 71 3.46 12.01 -2.49
CA PRO A 71 4.42 12.09 -3.58
C PRO A 71 5.87 11.86 -3.11
N GLY A 72 6.19 12.15 -1.84
CA GLY A 72 7.49 11.84 -1.24
C GLY A 72 7.76 10.34 -1.05
N ALA A 73 6.74 9.49 -1.18
CA ALA A 73 6.86 8.03 -1.15
C ALA A 73 6.68 7.39 -2.54
N GLU A 74 6.61 8.20 -3.61
CA GLU A 74 6.56 7.70 -4.98
C GLU A 74 7.81 6.89 -5.32
N SER A 75 7.63 5.66 -5.79
CA SER A 75 8.77 4.81 -6.12
C SER A 75 8.42 3.77 -7.17
N ASN A 76 9.04 3.93 -8.35
CA ASN A 76 9.02 2.88 -9.37
C ASN A 76 9.80 1.63 -8.95
N GLU A 77 10.79 1.77 -8.06
CA GLU A 77 11.52 0.61 -7.52
C GLU A 77 10.67 -0.24 -6.59
N LEU A 78 9.71 0.34 -5.88
CA LEU A 78 8.87 -0.37 -4.90
C LEU A 78 7.47 -0.69 -5.43
N PHE A 79 6.93 0.13 -6.32
CA PHE A 79 5.54 0.02 -6.78
C PHE A 79 5.41 0.02 -8.31
N GLY A 80 6.52 0.04 -9.04
CA GLY A 80 6.53 0.05 -10.50
C GLY A 80 6.02 -1.24 -11.15
N SER A 81 5.85 -1.19 -12.47
CA SER A 81 5.32 -2.30 -13.28
C SER A 81 6.27 -3.50 -13.39
N SER A 82 7.57 -3.28 -13.26
CA SER A 82 8.60 -4.33 -13.31
C SER A 82 8.39 -5.37 -12.21
N GLU A 83 8.57 -6.65 -12.54
CA GLU A 83 8.37 -7.80 -11.63
C GLU A 83 7.01 -7.84 -10.91
N LYS A 84 6.00 -7.10 -11.41
CA LYS A 84 4.71 -6.93 -10.75
C LYS A 84 4.83 -6.40 -9.31
N ARG A 85 5.78 -5.51 -9.04
CA ARG A 85 6.02 -4.89 -7.72
C ARG A 85 4.80 -4.16 -7.13
N TRP A 86 3.91 -3.67 -7.98
CA TRP A 86 2.61 -3.12 -7.56
C TRP A 86 1.65 -4.13 -6.93
N PHE A 87 1.86 -5.44 -7.11
CA PHE A 87 0.91 -6.47 -6.70
C PHE A 87 1.05 -6.79 -5.20
N TYR A 88 0.07 -6.35 -4.40
CA TYR A 88 -0.03 -6.64 -2.97
C TYR A 88 1.31 -6.54 -2.23
N PRO A 89 1.99 -5.37 -2.24
CA PRO A 89 3.23 -5.19 -1.50
C PRO A 89 3.00 -5.55 -0.04
N ARG A 90 3.89 -6.37 0.54
CA ARG A 90 3.70 -6.86 1.91
C ARG A 90 4.19 -5.81 2.87
N GLN A 91 3.35 -5.35 3.78
CA GLN A 91 3.67 -4.24 4.66
C GLN A 91 3.25 -4.56 6.09
N TRP A 92 3.96 -3.95 7.05
CA TRP A 92 3.74 -4.09 8.48
C TRP A 92 4.08 -2.79 9.18
N ILE A 93 3.48 -2.59 10.35
CA ILE A 93 3.77 -1.46 11.23
C ILE A 93 4.75 -1.89 12.30
N SER A 94 5.74 -1.04 12.56
CA SER A 94 6.64 -1.18 13.69
C SER A 94 6.02 -0.58 14.97
N PRO A 95 6.49 -0.97 16.16
CA PRO A 95 6.03 -0.37 17.42
C PRO A 95 6.21 1.15 17.50
N ILE A 96 7.13 1.72 16.72
CA ILE A 96 7.40 3.17 16.65
C ILE A 96 6.56 3.89 15.58
N GLY A 97 5.59 3.19 14.97
CA GLY A 97 4.64 3.77 14.01
C GLY A 97 5.16 3.89 12.58
N SER A 98 6.38 3.42 12.27
CA SER A 98 6.87 3.33 10.90
C SER A 98 6.28 2.14 10.16
N VAL A 99 6.13 2.29 8.84
CA VAL A 99 5.69 1.20 7.97
C VAL A 99 6.92 0.60 7.31
N PHE A 100 7.10 -0.70 7.41
CA PHE A 100 8.12 -1.41 6.63
C PHE A 100 7.46 -2.44 5.73
N GLY A 101 8.15 -2.85 4.68
CA GLY A 101 7.55 -3.80 3.76
C GLY A 101 8.53 -4.43 2.80
N LEU A 102 7.99 -5.32 1.98
CA LEU A 102 8.68 -6.05 0.93
C LEU A 102 7.94 -5.85 -0.38
N SER A 103 8.68 -5.46 -1.41
CA SER A 103 8.22 -5.44 -2.79
C SER A 103 9.13 -6.31 -3.64
N VAL A 104 8.66 -7.51 -3.98
CA VAL A 104 9.43 -8.57 -4.65
C VAL A 104 10.75 -8.84 -3.90
N GLU A 105 11.84 -8.24 -4.36
CA GLU A 105 13.21 -8.38 -3.86
C GLU A 105 13.67 -7.17 -3.01
N LYS A 106 12.87 -6.11 -2.90
CA LYS A 106 13.25 -4.87 -2.22
C LYS A 106 12.61 -4.81 -0.84
N VAL A 107 13.41 -4.47 0.17
CA VAL A 107 12.89 -4.06 1.47
C VAL A 107 12.62 -2.55 1.43
N MET A 108 11.42 -2.14 1.79
CA MET A 108 11.05 -0.74 1.97
C MET A 108 10.91 -0.38 3.45
N MET A 109 11.24 0.86 3.76
CA MET A 109 10.85 1.50 5.01
C MET A 109 10.26 2.86 4.69
N CYS A 110 9.03 3.06 5.14
CA CYS A 110 8.27 4.29 5.12
C CYS A 110 8.27 4.88 6.52
N LEU A 111 9.02 5.96 6.72
CA LEU A 111 9.05 6.66 8.00
C LEU A 111 7.83 7.59 8.11
N PRO A 112 7.19 7.66 9.29
CA PRO A 112 6.16 8.67 9.54
C PRO A 112 6.90 9.97 9.83
N ALA A 113 7.25 10.74 8.81
CA ALA A 113 7.47 12.16 9.03
C ALA A 113 6.09 12.83 9.07
N VAL A 114 5.90 13.71 10.04
CA VAL A 114 4.69 14.52 10.19
C VAL A 114 4.35 15.12 8.80
N PHE A 115 3.18 14.74 8.25
CA PHE A 115 2.67 15.07 6.91
C PHE A 115 3.42 14.57 5.66
N THR A 116 4.50 13.79 5.79
CA THR A 116 5.17 13.17 4.63
C THR A 116 5.58 11.73 4.93
N LEU A 117 4.93 10.78 4.27
CA LEU A 117 5.50 9.43 4.17
C LEU A 117 6.59 9.51 3.11
N SER A 118 7.80 9.10 3.45
CA SER A 118 8.87 8.87 2.48
C SER A 118 9.29 7.42 2.57
N CYS A 119 9.20 6.70 1.45
CA CYS A 119 9.55 5.30 1.35
C CYS A 119 10.91 5.17 0.68
N PHE A 120 11.87 4.57 1.38
CA PHE A 120 13.20 4.32 0.84
C PHE A 120 13.47 2.81 0.73
N PRO A 121 14.16 2.36 -0.34
CA PRO A 121 14.71 1.01 -0.37
C PRO A 121 15.84 0.94 0.67
N LEU A 122 15.72 0.02 1.63
CA LEU A 122 16.73 -0.15 2.69
C LEU A 122 17.88 -1.07 2.23
N PHE A 123 17.54 -2.18 1.57
CA PHE A 123 18.49 -3.11 0.97
C PHE A 123 17.78 -4.05 -0.04
N ALA A 124 18.52 -4.68 -0.95
CA ALA A 124 18.00 -5.69 -1.88
C ALA A 124 18.20 -7.10 -1.30
N ILE A 125 17.18 -7.95 -1.35
CA ILE A 125 17.29 -9.35 -0.96
C ILE A 125 17.95 -10.10 -2.13
N PRO A 126 19.16 -10.68 -1.96
CA PRO A 126 19.78 -11.45 -3.02
C PRO A 126 18.95 -12.69 -3.32
N HIS A 127 18.84 -13.04 -4.60
CA HIS A 127 18.07 -14.18 -5.11
C HIS A 127 18.52 -15.58 -4.62
N SER A 128 19.54 -15.67 -3.76
CA SER A 128 20.21 -16.93 -3.37
C SER A 128 19.72 -17.59 -2.08
N VAL A 129 18.68 -17.07 -1.40
CA VAL A 129 18.23 -17.64 -0.10
C VAL A 129 17.10 -18.68 -0.23
N VAL A 130 16.87 -19.23 -1.43
CA VAL A 130 16.04 -20.44 -1.63
C VAL A 130 16.93 -21.58 -2.13
N SER A 131 17.88 -22.04 -1.31
CA SER A 131 18.34 -23.42 -1.40
C SER A 131 17.42 -24.26 -0.51
N SER A 132 16.62 -25.11 -1.15
CA SER A 132 15.80 -26.12 -0.49
C SER A 132 16.69 -26.94 0.47
N PRO A 133 16.30 -27.20 1.74
CA PRO A 133 17.02 -28.17 2.54
C PRO A 133 16.73 -29.55 1.94
N SER A 134 17.66 -30.08 1.15
CA SER A 134 17.66 -31.50 0.83
C SER A 134 17.81 -32.27 2.14
N PHE A 135 16.70 -32.86 2.60
CA PHE A 135 16.68 -33.79 3.72
C PHE A 135 17.54 -34.99 3.32
N MET A 136 18.72 -35.12 3.93
CA MET A 136 19.56 -36.30 3.79
C MET A 136 18.81 -37.52 4.33
N LYS A 137 18.70 -38.56 3.51
CA LYS A 137 18.36 -39.93 3.94
C LYS A 137 19.60 -40.60 4.51
#